data_AF-A0A9E3PPQ5-F1
#
_entry.id   AF-A0A9E3PPQ5-F1
#
_cell.length_a   1.000
_cell.length_b   1.000
_cell.length_c   1.000
_cell.angle_alpha   90.00
_cell.angle_beta   90.00
_cell.angle_gamma   90.00
#
_symmetry.space_group_name_H-M   'P 1'
#
loop_
_entity.id
_entity.type
_entity.pdbx_description
1 polymer ?
#
loop_
_entity_poly.entity_id
_entity_poly.type
_entity_poly.pdbx_seq_one_letter_code
_entity_poly.pdbx_strand_id
1 'polypeptide(L)'
;MDDAAISIRDLEKTYQGGKRALDGISLDVPRGQIFGLLGPNGAGKSTTINILAGMVMKTGGTASIWGFDIDAHPRNAKRAIGVVPQEILFDPFFTPFETLELFAGLYGIPKPERRSMELLRAVRLEDKANAYARTLSGGMKRRLLVAKAMVHSPPILVLDEPTAGVDVELRQQLWDYVRSLHAQGVTIVLTTHYLEEAEQLCDRIAIINHGKVIANEATRDLVGMAQEKVVEVVTDRDIAQPPDAAPFEKVELKGERVLAITYRKDKVNAGDVLAALQREGLGIVDVSTREADLEDVFLNLTRATGTDG
;
A
#
# COMPACT_ATOMS: atom_id res chain seq x y z
N MET A 1 20.56 -1.28 -16.29
CA MET A 1 20.51 -1.88 -14.94
C MET A 1 19.74 -0.89 -14.10
N ASP A 2 18.48 -1.16 -13.85
CA ASP A 2 17.65 -0.29 -13.03
C ASP A 2 18.26 -0.23 -11.63
N ASP A 3 18.61 0.98 -11.20
CA ASP A 3 19.24 1.22 -9.92
C ASP A 3 18.16 1.07 -8.84
N ALA A 4 18.13 -0.06 -8.13
CA ALA A 4 17.14 -0.34 -7.11
C ALA A 4 17.38 0.56 -5.87
N ALA A 5 16.31 1.12 -5.32
CA ALA A 5 16.34 1.83 -4.05
C ALA A 5 16.49 0.85 -2.89
N ILE A 6 15.76 -0.26 -2.95
CA ILE A 6 15.87 -1.38 -2.02
C ILE A 6 16.02 -2.65 -2.84
N SER A 7 17.03 -3.45 -2.53
CA SER A 7 17.22 -4.78 -3.13
C SER A 7 17.28 -5.83 -2.04
N ILE A 8 16.36 -6.78 -2.10
CA ILE A 8 16.20 -7.89 -1.16
C ILE A 8 16.47 -9.19 -1.92
N ARG A 9 17.32 -10.07 -1.36
CA ARG A 9 17.64 -11.38 -1.93
C ARG A 9 17.52 -12.46 -0.88
N ASP A 10 16.63 -13.42 -1.15
CA ASP A 10 16.37 -14.62 -0.35
C ASP A 10 16.22 -14.32 1.14
N LEU A 11 15.52 -13.23 1.46
CA LEU A 11 15.41 -12.75 2.83
C LEU A 11 14.52 -13.68 3.65
N GLU A 12 15.08 -14.15 4.76
CA GLU A 12 14.42 -15.10 5.65
C GLU A 12 14.28 -14.54 7.05
N LYS A 13 13.18 -14.90 7.70
CA LYS A 13 12.97 -14.63 9.11
C LYS A 13 12.19 -15.75 9.76
N THR A 14 12.84 -16.46 10.67
CA THR A 14 12.19 -17.35 11.64
C THR A 14 12.26 -16.72 13.04
N TYR A 15 11.12 -16.61 13.71
CA TYR A 15 11.06 -16.12 15.09
C TYR A 15 11.32 -17.27 16.08
N GLN A 16 11.72 -16.89 17.30
CA GLN A 16 11.79 -17.84 18.42
C GLN A 16 10.41 -18.48 18.61
N GLY A 17 10.36 -19.82 18.64
CA GLY A 17 9.12 -20.59 18.58
C GLY A 17 8.80 -21.19 17.21
N GLY A 18 9.69 -21.05 16.21
CA GLY A 18 9.63 -21.78 14.94
C GLY A 18 8.71 -21.17 13.88
N LYS A 19 8.03 -20.05 14.18
CA LYS A 19 7.20 -19.35 13.19
C LYS A 19 8.08 -18.72 12.12
N ARG A 20 8.02 -19.25 10.89
CA ARG A 20 8.65 -18.67 9.71
C ARG A 20 7.78 -17.53 9.19
N ALA A 21 8.26 -16.31 9.32
CA ALA A 21 7.57 -15.09 8.87
C ALA A 21 7.98 -14.67 7.46
N LEU A 22 9.22 -14.96 7.05
CA LEU A 22 9.71 -14.78 5.68
C LEU A 22 10.42 -16.06 5.25
N ASP A 23 10.12 -16.52 4.04
CA ASP A 23 10.56 -17.79 3.44
C ASP A 23 11.30 -17.51 2.13
N GLY A 24 12.39 -16.76 2.21
CA GLY A 24 13.26 -16.48 1.07
C GLY A 24 12.67 -15.45 0.09
N ILE A 25 12.20 -14.29 0.59
CA ILE A 25 11.66 -13.27 -0.32
C ILE A 25 12.79 -12.59 -1.11
N SER A 26 12.58 -12.44 -2.42
CA SER A 26 13.45 -11.68 -3.32
C SER A 26 12.62 -10.60 -4.00
N LEU A 27 13.04 -9.34 -3.85
CA LEU A 27 12.29 -8.18 -4.29
C LEU A 27 13.20 -6.98 -4.56
N ASP A 28 12.93 -6.25 -5.65
CA ASP A 28 13.53 -4.95 -5.93
C ASP A 28 12.48 -3.85 -5.93
N VAL A 29 12.77 -2.77 -5.20
CA VAL A 29 12.03 -1.52 -5.25
C VAL A 29 12.81 -0.54 -6.14
N PRO A 30 12.31 -0.19 -7.33
CA PRO A 30 13.00 0.76 -8.20
C PRO A 30 13.07 2.17 -7.59
N ARG A 31 14.13 2.92 -7.89
CA ARG A 31 14.24 4.33 -7.48
C ARG A 31 13.17 5.20 -8.13
N GLY A 32 12.66 6.15 -7.35
CA GLY A 32 11.72 7.16 -7.83
C GLY A 32 10.31 6.63 -8.15
N GLN A 33 9.96 5.43 -7.67
CA GLN A 33 8.61 4.88 -7.79
C GLN A 33 7.89 4.91 -6.44
N ILE A 34 6.56 4.94 -6.50
CA ILE A 34 5.71 4.59 -5.37
C ILE A 34 5.44 3.09 -5.47
N PHE A 35 5.96 2.34 -4.50
CA PHE A 35 5.93 0.89 -4.48
C PHE A 35 4.97 0.39 -3.40
N GLY A 36 3.98 -0.41 -3.79
CA GLY A 36 3.03 -1.05 -2.89
C GLY A 36 3.50 -2.43 -2.44
N LEU A 37 3.53 -2.66 -1.14
CA LEU A 37 3.77 -3.97 -0.54
C LEU A 37 2.48 -4.46 0.13
N LEU A 38 1.77 -5.36 -0.53
CA LEU A 38 0.45 -5.85 -0.13
C LEU A 38 0.52 -7.30 0.33
N GLY A 39 -0.52 -7.74 1.03
CA GLY A 39 -0.58 -9.09 1.59
C GLY A 39 -1.54 -9.17 2.77
N PRO A 40 -2.07 -10.35 3.09
CA PRO A 40 -2.93 -10.52 4.26
C PRO A 40 -2.16 -10.27 5.58
N ASN A 41 -2.90 -10.22 6.68
CA ASN A 41 -2.30 -10.12 8.01
C ASN A 41 -1.41 -11.33 8.28
N GLY A 42 -0.20 -11.09 8.77
CA GLY A 42 0.78 -12.14 9.00
C GLY A 42 1.53 -12.64 7.76
N ALA A 43 1.33 -12.03 6.58
CA ALA A 43 2.06 -12.39 5.37
C ALA A 43 3.57 -12.11 5.42
N GLY A 44 4.02 -11.23 6.31
CA GLY A 44 5.44 -10.86 6.46
C GLY A 44 5.78 -9.39 6.19
N LYS A 45 4.81 -8.56 5.77
CA LYS A 45 5.00 -7.13 5.42
C LYS A 45 5.75 -6.33 6.50
N SER A 46 5.21 -6.29 7.72
CA SER A 46 5.82 -5.55 8.83
C SER A 46 7.16 -6.16 9.26
N THR A 47 7.33 -7.49 9.14
CA THR A 47 8.62 -8.14 9.38
C THR A 47 9.68 -7.66 8.39
N THR A 48 9.34 -7.56 7.10
CA THR A 48 10.22 -7.02 6.06
C THR A 48 10.60 -5.57 6.35
N ILE A 49 9.61 -4.71 6.63
CA ILE A 49 9.87 -3.30 6.97
C ILE A 49 10.77 -3.18 8.21
N ASN A 50 10.49 -3.96 9.25
CA ASN A 50 11.26 -3.90 10.49
C ASN A 50 12.70 -4.39 10.30
N ILE A 51 12.95 -5.32 9.37
CA ILE A 51 14.31 -5.72 8.99
C ILE A 51 15.02 -4.57 8.28
N LEU A 52 14.37 -3.93 7.29
CA LEU A 52 14.93 -2.78 6.58
C LEU A 52 15.23 -1.59 7.51
N ALA A 53 14.37 -1.36 8.52
CA ALA A 53 14.57 -0.35 9.55
C ALA A 53 15.67 -0.73 10.57
N GLY A 54 16.12 -1.99 10.58
CA GLY A 54 17.05 -2.52 11.58
C GLY A 54 16.44 -2.69 12.98
N MET A 55 15.13 -2.83 13.08
CA MET A 55 14.39 -3.14 14.32
C MET A 55 14.26 -4.65 14.56
N VAL A 56 14.33 -5.46 13.49
CA VAL A 56 14.30 -6.93 13.55
C VAL A 56 15.52 -7.48 12.83
N MET A 57 16.22 -8.42 13.47
CA MET A 57 17.32 -9.16 12.83
C MET A 57 16.76 -10.27 11.93
N LYS A 58 17.16 -10.29 10.65
CA LYS A 58 16.89 -11.41 9.73
C LYS A 58 17.56 -12.71 10.18
N THR A 59 17.05 -13.86 9.73
CA THR A 59 17.71 -15.17 9.96
C THR A 59 18.55 -15.61 8.77
N GLY A 60 18.29 -15.11 7.58
CA GLY A 60 19.00 -15.46 6.35
C GLY A 60 18.78 -14.41 5.25
N GLY A 61 19.49 -14.57 4.13
CA GLY A 61 19.43 -13.67 2.98
C GLY A 61 20.19 -12.36 3.15
N THR A 62 20.01 -11.45 2.19
CA THR A 62 20.65 -10.13 2.16
C THR A 62 19.65 -9.03 1.80
N ALA A 63 19.91 -7.82 2.28
CA ALA A 63 19.14 -6.65 1.89
C ALA A 63 20.08 -5.43 1.80
N SER A 64 19.83 -4.58 0.81
CA SER A 64 20.55 -3.33 0.63
C SER A 64 19.58 -2.18 0.41
N ILE A 65 19.95 -1.02 0.93
CA ILE A 65 19.18 0.22 0.88
C ILE A 65 20.10 1.27 0.29
N TRP A 66 19.72 1.81 -0.87
CA TRP A 66 20.50 2.83 -1.60
C TRP A 66 21.95 2.40 -1.86
N GLY A 67 22.13 1.12 -2.22
CA GLY A 67 23.45 0.50 -2.44
C GLY A 67 24.21 0.11 -1.17
N PHE A 68 23.69 0.40 0.02
CA PHE A 68 24.31 0.01 1.30
C PHE A 68 23.68 -1.26 1.85
N ASP A 69 24.48 -2.32 2.01
CA ASP A 69 24.07 -3.52 2.72
C ASP A 69 23.72 -3.19 4.19
N ILE A 70 22.59 -3.73 4.68
CA ILE A 70 22.06 -3.40 6.01
C ILE A 70 22.89 -3.96 7.17
N ASP A 71 23.68 -5.00 6.95
CA ASP A 71 24.54 -5.62 7.97
C ASP A 71 25.96 -5.02 7.93
N ALA A 72 26.52 -4.84 6.75
CA ALA A 72 27.87 -4.31 6.57
C ALA A 72 27.94 -2.78 6.75
N HIS A 73 26.90 -2.05 6.33
CA HIS A 73 26.85 -0.59 6.35
C HIS A 73 25.57 -0.04 7.02
N PRO A 74 25.24 -0.49 8.26
CA PRO A 74 23.95 -0.22 8.89
C PRO A 74 23.66 1.27 9.08
N ARG A 75 24.69 2.08 9.36
CA ARG A 75 24.53 3.54 9.53
C ARG A 75 24.17 4.23 8.22
N ASN A 76 24.77 3.83 7.11
CA ASN A 76 24.49 4.42 5.81
C ASN A 76 23.09 3.99 5.32
N ALA A 77 22.76 2.70 5.47
CA ALA A 77 21.42 2.19 5.17
C ALA A 77 20.33 2.94 5.97
N LYS A 78 20.52 3.13 7.29
CA LYS A 78 19.57 3.87 8.15
C LYS A 78 19.45 5.35 7.78
N ARG A 79 20.51 6.00 7.29
CA ARG A 79 20.45 7.37 6.78
C ARG A 79 19.75 7.47 5.42
N ALA A 80 19.65 6.37 4.68
CA ALA A 80 19.00 6.34 3.37
C ALA A 80 17.48 6.09 3.44
N ILE A 81 16.95 5.74 4.62
CA ILE A 81 15.54 5.34 4.79
C ILE A 81 14.89 6.09 5.96
N GLY A 82 13.68 6.59 5.73
CA GLY A 82 12.76 7.06 6.77
C GLY A 82 11.62 6.06 6.91
N VAL A 83 11.24 5.70 8.13
CA VAL A 83 10.16 4.71 8.38
C VAL A 83 9.09 5.32 9.27
N VAL A 84 7.86 5.32 8.79
CA VAL A 84 6.66 5.70 9.53
C VAL A 84 5.96 4.41 9.98
N PRO A 85 6.01 4.06 11.27
CA PRO A 85 5.40 2.83 11.76
C PRO A 85 3.86 2.92 11.77
N GLN A 86 3.22 1.75 11.84
CA GLN A 86 1.76 1.63 12.00
C GLN A 86 1.28 2.24 13.32
N GLU A 87 2.00 2.01 14.42
CA GLU A 87 1.65 2.54 15.74
C GLU A 87 2.06 4.01 15.90
N ILE A 88 1.14 4.83 16.41
CA ILE A 88 1.42 6.24 16.67
C ILE A 88 2.18 6.38 18.00
N LEU A 89 3.51 6.29 17.92
CA LEU A 89 4.41 6.48 19.07
C LEU A 89 4.92 7.92 19.13
N PHE A 90 4.51 8.67 20.15
CA PHE A 90 4.95 10.05 20.38
C PHE A 90 5.37 10.26 21.82
N ASP A 91 6.44 11.03 22.01
CA ASP A 91 6.83 11.49 23.32
C ASP A 91 5.88 12.62 23.75
N PRO A 92 5.17 12.47 24.88
CA PRO A 92 4.14 13.40 25.28
C PRO A 92 4.69 14.68 25.94
N PHE A 93 6.02 14.83 26.07
CA PHE A 93 6.69 15.95 26.72
C PHE A 93 7.28 16.97 25.74
N PHE A 94 7.58 16.57 24.50
CA PHE A 94 8.11 17.47 23.50
C PHE A 94 7.00 18.09 22.65
N THR A 95 7.20 19.34 22.26
CA THR A 95 6.41 19.97 21.19
C THR A 95 6.76 19.34 19.83
N PRO A 96 5.91 19.50 18.79
CA PRO A 96 6.23 19.04 17.44
C PRO A 96 7.57 19.55 16.93
N PHE A 97 7.88 20.82 17.15
CA PHE A 97 9.16 21.41 16.74
C PHE A 97 10.34 20.79 17.48
N GLU A 98 10.27 20.67 18.81
CA GLU A 98 11.33 20.05 19.61
C GLU A 98 11.55 18.58 19.24
N THR A 99 10.47 17.86 18.90
CA THR A 99 10.55 16.48 18.42
C THR A 99 11.40 16.40 17.15
N LEU A 100 11.13 17.25 16.16
CA LEU A 100 11.93 17.26 14.94
C LEU A 100 13.38 17.67 15.21
N GLU A 101 13.61 18.68 16.05
CA GLU A 101 14.96 19.13 16.43
C GLU A 101 15.77 18.04 17.14
N LEU A 102 15.12 17.24 18.01
CA LEU A 102 15.73 16.11 18.68
C LEU A 102 16.17 15.05 17.68
N PHE A 103 15.28 14.62 16.77
CA PHE A 103 15.60 13.61 15.77
C PHE A 103 16.64 14.09 14.75
N ALA A 104 16.60 15.36 14.34
CA ALA A 104 17.65 15.96 13.51
C ALA A 104 19.03 15.87 14.20
N GLY A 105 19.07 16.14 15.51
CA GLY A 105 20.28 15.98 16.31
C GLY A 105 20.79 14.54 16.39
N LEU A 106 19.89 13.56 16.56
CA LEU A 106 20.23 12.13 16.58
C LEU A 106 20.81 11.65 15.23
N TYR A 107 20.36 12.22 14.11
CA TYR A 107 20.93 11.97 12.79
C TYR A 107 22.21 12.79 12.49
N GLY A 108 22.68 13.60 13.45
CA GLY A 108 23.91 14.39 13.32
C GLY A 108 23.79 15.63 12.45
N ILE A 109 22.57 16.15 12.23
CA ILE A 109 22.32 17.32 11.39
C ILE A 109 22.68 18.60 12.18
N PRO A 110 23.62 19.43 11.70
CA PRO A 110 23.96 20.71 12.32
C PRO A 110 22.75 21.62 12.41
N LYS A 111 22.60 22.38 13.51
CA LYS A 111 21.46 23.31 13.72
C LYS A 111 21.11 24.20 12.51
N PRO A 112 22.09 24.81 11.80
CA PRO A 112 21.80 25.66 10.64
C PRO A 112 21.19 24.91 9.44
N GLU A 113 21.39 23.61 9.34
CA GLU A 113 20.91 22.77 8.22
C GLU A 113 19.57 22.09 8.54
N ARG A 114 19.04 22.25 9.76
CA ARG A 114 17.78 21.63 10.17
C ARG A 114 16.60 22.32 9.51
N ARG A 115 15.71 21.51 8.94
CA ARG A 115 14.52 21.95 8.19
C ARG A 115 13.22 21.74 8.98
N SER A 116 13.28 21.74 10.31
CA SER A 116 12.16 21.37 11.18
C SER A 116 10.88 22.19 10.93
N MET A 117 10.99 23.52 10.82
CA MET A 117 9.81 24.36 10.51
C MET A 117 9.29 24.15 9.09
N GLU A 118 10.17 23.86 8.13
CA GLU A 118 9.77 23.57 6.76
C GLU A 118 8.98 22.25 6.68
N LEU A 119 9.46 21.22 7.37
CA LEU A 119 8.78 19.93 7.48
C LEU A 119 7.42 20.08 8.16
N LEU A 120 7.31 20.90 9.22
CA LEU A 120 6.02 21.19 9.86
C LEU A 120 5.05 21.89 8.91
N ARG A 121 5.51 22.86 8.11
CA ARG A 121 4.68 23.51 7.08
C ARG A 121 4.21 22.52 6.01
N ALA A 122 5.12 21.65 5.55
CA ALA A 122 4.82 20.65 4.54
C ALA A 122 3.69 19.70 5.00
N VAL A 123 3.61 19.41 6.30
CA VAL A 123 2.55 18.58 6.90
C VAL A 123 1.42 19.37 7.56
N ARG A 124 1.32 20.69 7.31
CA ARG A 124 0.30 21.61 7.84
C ARG A 124 0.17 21.56 9.37
N LEU A 125 1.30 21.72 10.05
CA LEU A 125 1.40 21.75 11.52
C LEU A 125 2.23 22.93 12.05
N GLU A 126 2.50 23.94 11.21
CA GLU A 126 3.28 25.11 11.60
C GLU A 126 2.64 25.94 12.72
N ASP A 127 1.31 26.03 12.75
CA ASP A 127 0.55 26.71 13.81
C ASP A 127 0.57 25.93 15.14
N LYS A 128 0.96 24.65 15.08
CA LYS A 128 1.09 23.74 16.23
C LYS A 128 2.53 23.45 16.61
N ALA A 129 3.50 24.13 16.02
CA ALA A 129 4.92 23.90 16.26
C ALA A 129 5.28 23.84 17.75
N ASN A 130 4.66 24.71 18.56
CA ASN A 130 4.87 24.83 20.00
C ASN A 130 3.70 24.29 20.86
N ALA A 131 2.74 23.59 20.26
CA ALA A 131 1.64 22.98 21.00
C ALA A 131 2.14 21.75 21.78
N TYR A 132 1.51 21.43 22.91
CA TYR A 132 1.77 20.16 23.59
C TYR A 132 1.37 18.99 22.68
N ALA A 133 2.28 18.05 22.40
CA ALA A 133 2.00 16.93 21.50
C ALA A 133 0.76 16.09 21.90
N ARG A 134 0.40 16.11 23.18
CA ARG A 134 -0.82 15.46 23.72
C ARG A 134 -2.12 16.03 23.12
N THR A 135 -2.14 17.30 22.72
CA THR A 135 -3.33 17.98 22.19
C THR A 135 -3.53 17.75 20.69
N LEU A 136 -2.57 17.11 20.02
CA LEU A 136 -2.69 16.75 18.61
C LEU A 136 -3.72 15.62 18.42
N SER A 137 -4.57 15.76 17.41
CA SER A 137 -5.45 14.67 16.96
C SER A 137 -4.63 13.50 16.39
N GLY A 138 -5.27 12.34 16.22
CA GLY A 138 -4.60 11.17 15.62
C GLY A 138 -4.02 11.47 14.23
N GLY A 139 -4.76 12.18 13.38
CA GLY A 139 -4.30 12.61 12.06
C GLY A 139 -3.10 13.55 12.11
N MET A 140 -3.12 14.52 13.04
CA MET A 140 -1.99 15.45 13.23
C MET A 140 -0.74 14.70 13.71
N LYS A 141 -0.90 13.71 14.59
CA LYS A 141 0.22 12.86 15.03
C LYS A 141 0.77 12.03 13.88
N ARG A 142 -0.08 11.47 13.02
CA ARG A 142 0.35 10.73 11.82
C ARG A 142 1.19 11.60 10.89
N ARG A 143 0.70 12.81 10.59
CA ARG A 143 1.43 13.80 9.79
C ARG A 143 2.77 14.20 10.40
N LEU A 144 2.82 14.39 11.72
CA LEU A 144 4.07 14.64 12.44
C LEU A 144 5.06 13.46 12.33
N LEU A 145 4.58 12.21 12.34
CA LEU A 145 5.44 11.04 12.13
C LEU A 145 6.06 11.03 10.73
N VAL A 146 5.32 11.45 9.70
CA VAL A 146 5.89 11.58 8.35
C VAL A 146 6.98 12.68 8.33
N ALA A 147 6.71 13.85 8.92
CA ALA A 147 7.73 14.89 9.07
C ALA A 147 8.97 14.39 9.83
N LYS A 148 8.77 13.60 10.90
CA LYS A 148 9.83 12.95 11.67
C LYS A 148 10.62 11.92 10.86
N ALA A 149 9.99 11.18 9.95
CA ALA A 149 10.72 10.26 9.07
C ALA A 149 11.58 11.01 8.04
N MET A 150 11.25 12.27 7.74
CA MET A 150 11.90 13.09 6.73
C MET A 150 12.99 14.04 7.28
N VAL A 151 13.27 14.06 8.59
CA VAL A 151 14.20 15.08 9.16
C VAL A 151 15.60 15.02 8.58
N HIS A 152 16.07 13.81 8.25
CA HIS A 152 17.37 13.57 7.61
C HIS A 152 17.31 13.51 6.09
N SER A 153 16.19 13.93 5.49
CA SER A 153 15.96 13.97 4.04
C SER A 153 16.33 12.66 3.33
N PRO A 154 15.78 11.51 3.77
CA PRO A 154 16.11 10.23 3.16
C PRO A 154 15.60 10.16 1.71
N PRO A 155 16.33 9.49 0.80
CA PRO A 155 15.85 9.21 -0.54
C PRO A 155 14.72 8.18 -0.59
N ILE A 156 14.47 7.45 0.51
CA ILE A 156 13.42 6.44 0.63
C ILE A 156 12.55 6.72 1.86
N LEU A 157 11.23 6.71 1.67
CA LEU A 157 10.25 6.80 2.75
C LEU A 157 9.37 5.54 2.76
N VAL A 158 9.32 4.84 3.89
CA VAL A 158 8.43 3.71 4.12
C VAL A 158 7.27 4.14 5.00
N LEU A 159 6.05 3.82 4.56
CA LEU A 159 4.80 4.12 5.22
C LEU A 159 4.10 2.81 5.57
N ASP A 160 4.13 2.44 6.86
CA ASP A 160 3.50 1.21 7.33
C ASP A 160 2.03 1.46 7.71
N GLU A 161 1.09 1.02 6.87
CA GLU A 161 -0.36 1.26 7.00
C GLU A 161 -0.75 2.70 7.37
N PRO A 162 -0.36 3.70 6.55
CA PRO A 162 -0.40 5.12 6.94
C PRO A 162 -1.80 5.69 7.14
N THR A 163 -2.82 5.04 6.58
CA THR A 163 -4.22 5.48 6.56
C THR A 163 -5.11 4.66 7.51
N ALA A 164 -4.54 3.73 8.27
CA ALA A 164 -5.30 2.92 9.23
C ALA A 164 -5.92 3.78 10.34
N GLY A 165 -7.25 3.71 10.48
CA GLY A 165 -7.99 4.45 11.51
C GLY A 165 -8.09 5.96 11.27
N VAL A 166 -7.88 6.41 10.03
CA VAL A 166 -7.92 7.81 9.62
C VAL A 166 -9.18 8.07 8.77
N ASP A 167 -9.83 9.23 8.98
CA ASP A 167 -10.98 9.65 8.18
C ASP A 167 -10.62 9.94 6.71
N VAL A 168 -11.64 10.10 5.87
CA VAL A 168 -11.50 10.26 4.40
C VAL A 168 -10.73 11.53 4.03
N GLU A 169 -10.98 12.64 4.72
CA GLU A 169 -10.34 13.92 4.41
C GLU A 169 -8.84 13.87 4.73
N LEU A 170 -8.49 13.35 5.90
CA LEU A 170 -7.10 13.20 6.32
C LEU A 170 -6.33 12.20 5.45
N ARG A 171 -7.00 11.15 4.93
CA ARG A 171 -6.43 10.22 3.96
C ARG A 171 -6.00 10.94 2.69
N GLN A 172 -6.88 11.75 2.09
CA GLN A 172 -6.57 12.51 0.88
C GLN A 172 -5.40 13.47 1.10
N GLN A 173 -5.37 14.17 2.24
CA GLN A 173 -4.24 15.06 2.57
C GLN A 173 -2.90 14.31 2.67
N LEU A 174 -2.91 13.08 3.21
CA LEU A 174 -1.71 12.26 3.30
C LEU A 174 -1.26 11.80 1.90
N TRP A 175 -2.20 11.41 1.04
CA TRP A 175 -1.93 11.02 -0.34
C TRP A 175 -1.31 12.16 -1.15
N ASP A 176 -1.89 13.37 -1.05
CA ASP A 176 -1.34 14.56 -1.70
C ASP A 176 0.09 14.83 -1.23
N TYR A 177 0.35 14.65 0.06
CA TYR A 177 1.69 14.83 0.60
C TYR A 177 2.67 13.76 0.07
N VAL A 178 2.27 12.49 0.04
CA VAL A 178 3.07 11.40 -0.53
C VAL A 178 3.40 11.65 -2.00
N ARG A 179 2.41 12.09 -2.80
CA ARG A 179 2.61 12.50 -4.19
C ARG A 179 3.59 13.67 -4.30
N SER A 180 3.52 14.63 -3.38
CA SER A 180 4.46 15.77 -3.37
C SER A 180 5.90 15.35 -3.06
N LEU A 181 6.11 14.35 -2.21
CA LEU A 181 7.43 13.80 -1.89
C LEU A 181 7.97 12.98 -3.06
N HIS A 182 7.12 12.17 -3.69
CA HIS A 182 7.46 11.42 -4.90
C HIS A 182 7.86 12.36 -6.06
N ALA A 183 7.14 13.46 -6.26
CA ALA A 183 7.49 14.48 -7.25
C ALA A 183 8.84 15.17 -6.98
N GLN A 184 9.33 15.14 -5.74
CA GLN A 184 10.68 15.60 -5.36
C GLN A 184 11.76 14.53 -5.56
N GLY A 185 11.41 13.35 -6.07
CA GLY A 185 12.31 12.24 -6.34
C GLY A 185 12.47 11.24 -5.19
N VAL A 186 11.68 11.35 -4.13
CA VAL A 186 11.69 10.39 -3.02
C VAL A 186 11.05 9.08 -3.48
N THR A 187 11.71 7.96 -3.22
CA THR A 187 11.13 6.63 -3.43
C THR A 187 10.20 6.30 -2.26
N ILE A 188 8.96 5.92 -2.54
CA ILE A 188 7.97 5.63 -1.49
C ILE A 188 7.71 4.13 -1.44
N VAL A 189 7.72 3.53 -0.26
CA VAL A 189 7.23 2.17 -0.03
C VAL A 189 6.00 2.25 0.88
N LEU A 190 4.89 1.72 0.41
CA LEU A 190 3.62 1.75 1.12
C LEU A 190 3.19 0.32 1.46
N THR A 191 2.89 0.03 2.71
CA THR A 191 2.02 -1.11 3.04
C THR A 191 0.64 -0.59 3.34
N THR A 192 -0.36 -1.27 2.82
CA THR A 192 -1.76 -0.97 3.10
C THR A 192 -2.57 -2.25 2.96
N HIS A 193 -3.67 -2.33 3.70
CA HIS A 193 -4.74 -3.30 3.47
C HIS A 193 -5.89 -2.70 2.65
N TYR A 194 -5.86 -1.41 2.36
CA TYR A 194 -6.80 -0.76 1.45
C TYR A 194 -6.28 -0.86 0.02
N LEU A 195 -6.81 -1.81 -0.75
CA LEU A 195 -6.31 -2.07 -2.10
C LEU A 195 -6.54 -0.88 -3.05
N GLU A 196 -7.63 -0.14 -2.87
CA GLU A 196 -7.88 1.14 -3.58
C GLU A 196 -6.73 2.14 -3.40
N GLU A 197 -6.12 2.21 -2.20
CA GLU A 197 -4.98 3.10 -1.95
C GLU A 197 -3.76 2.71 -2.78
N ALA A 198 -3.48 1.41 -2.84
CA ALA A 198 -2.38 0.90 -3.63
C ALA A 198 -2.61 1.13 -5.12
N GLU A 199 -3.84 0.91 -5.60
CA GLU A 199 -4.21 1.13 -6.99
C GLU A 199 -4.10 2.60 -7.41
N GLN A 200 -4.46 3.54 -6.52
CA GLN A 200 -4.45 4.98 -6.79
C GLN A 200 -3.07 5.66 -6.64
N LEU A 201 -2.17 5.07 -5.86
CA LEU A 201 -0.87 5.67 -5.54
C LEU A 201 0.33 4.93 -6.13
N CYS A 202 0.28 3.61 -6.23
CA CYS A 202 1.49 2.83 -6.53
C CYS A 202 1.68 2.68 -8.05
N ASP A 203 2.93 2.83 -8.48
CA ASP A 203 3.35 2.51 -9.85
C ASP A 203 3.52 0.99 -10.03
N ARG A 204 4.00 0.33 -8.97
CA ARG A 204 4.30 -1.10 -8.93
C ARG A 204 3.84 -1.69 -7.61
N ILE A 205 3.33 -2.92 -7.65
CA ILE A 205 2.80 -3.60 -6.48
C ILE A 205 3.42 -5.00 -6.39
N ALA A 206 3.97 -5.33 -5.22
CA ALA A 206 4.24 -6.69 -4.84
C ALA A 206 3.22 -7.20 -3.83
N ILE A 207 2.74 -8.41 -4.06
CA ILE A 207 1.87 -9.14 -3.13
C ILE A 207 2.73 -10.21 -2.45
N ILE A 208 2.75 -10.17 -1.12
CA ILE A 208 3.35 -11.19 -0.27
C ILE A 208 2.24 -12.04 0.33
N ASN A 209 2.42 -13.35 0.32
CA ASN A 209 1.59 -14.29 1.08
C ASN A 209 2.47 -15.35 1.74
N HIS A 210 2.16 -15.70 2.99
CA HIS A 210 2.91 -16.70 3.78
C HIS A 210 4.44 -16.58 3.69
N GLY A 211 4.98 -15.36 3.74
CA GLY A 211 6.41 -15.11 3.67
C GLY A 211 7.04 -15.30 2.30
N LYS A 212 6.25 -15.34 1.21
CA LYS A 212 6.71 -15.44 -0.18
C LYS A 212 6.13 -14.31 -1.02
N VAL A 213 6.90 -13.84 -2.01
CA VAL A 213 6.39 -12.92 -3.04
C VAL A 213 5.63 -13.76 -4.07
N ILE A 214 4.34 -13.49 -4.24
CA ILE A 214 3.48 -14.22 -5.19
C ILE A 214 3.19 -13.43 -6.47
N ALA A 215 3.36 -12.11 -6.42
CA ALA A 215 3.31 -11.22 -7.57
C ALA A 215 4.21 -10.00 -7.30
N ASN A 216 4.80 -9.45 -8.36
CA ASN A 216 5.55 -8.20 -8.32
C ASN A 216 5.47 -7.58 -9.72
N GLU A 217 4.44 -6.79 -9.98
CA GLU A 217 4.10 -6.28 -11.30
C GLU A 217 3.76 -4.79 -11.26
N ALA A 218 3.79 -4.12 -12.41
CA ALA A 218 3.25 -2.78 -12.51
C ALA A 218 1.75 -2.82 -12.14
N THR A 219 1.25 -1.78 -11.46
CA THR A 219 -0.13 -1.77 -10.95
C THR A 219 -1.16 -2.03 -12.07
N ARG A 220 -0.93 -1.45 -13.25
CA ARG A 220 -1.80 -1.65 -14.43
C ARG A 220 -1.80 -3.10 -14.92
N ASP A 221 -0.63 -3.74 -14.94
CA ASP A 221 -0.51 -5.12 -15.37
C ASP A 221 -1.19 -6.05 -14.36
N LEU A 222 -1.00 -5.77 -13.06
CA LEU A 222 -1.61 -6.52 -11.97
C LEU A 222 -3.15 -6.44 -12.04
N VAL A 223 -3.73 -5.24 -12.17
CA VAL A 223 -5.18 -5.07 -12.37
C VAL A 223 -5.65 -5.76 -13.67
N GLY A 224 -4.83 -5.71 -14.72
CA GLY A 224 -5.08 -6.40 -15.99
C GLY A 224 -5.16 -7.93 -15.87
N MET A 225 -4.51 -8.54 -14.87
CA MET A 225 -4.58 -9.98 -14.60
C MET A 225 -5.96 -10.45 -14.14
N ALA A 226 -6.84 -9.54 -13.72
CA ALA A 226 -8.21 -9.88 -13.38
C ALA A 226 -8.91 -10.48 -14.62
N GLN A 227 -9.28 -11.76 -14.50
CA GLN A 227 -10.01 -12.47 -15.56
C GLN A 227 -11.49 -12.10 -15.59
N GLU A 228 -11.98 -11.49 -14.52
CA GLU A 228 -13.37 -11.09 -14.39
C GLU A 228 -13.57 -9.64 -14.89
N LYS A 229 -14.75 -9.35 -15.45
CA LYS A 229 -15.27 -8.00 -15.68
C LYS A 229 -16.69 -7.95 -15.15
N VAL A 230 -17.13 -6.74 -14.84
CA VAL A 230 -18.50 -6.48 -14.44
C VAL A 230 -19.20 -5.67 -15.53
N VAL A 231 -20.36 -6.13 -15.97
CA VAL A 231 -21.32 -5.29 -16.72
C VAL A 231 -22.42 -4.88 -15.77
N GLU A 232 -22.64 -3.58 -15.62
CA GLU A 232 -23.84 -3.07 -14.97
C GLU A 232 -24.90 -2.78 -16.03
N VAL A 233 -26.09 -3.35 -15.82
CA VAL A 233 -27.20 -3.28 -16.76
C VAL A 233 -28.41 -2.72 -16.04
N VAL A 234 -28.99 -1.65 -16.58
CA VAL A 234 -30.27 -1.11 -16.13
C VAL A 234 -31.38 -1.79 -16.93
N THR A 235 -32.32 -2.42 -16.24
CA THR A 235 -33.44 -3.14 -16.87
C THR A 235 -34.67 -2.28 -17.06
N ASP A 236 -35.52 -2.68 -17.99
CA ASP A 236 -36.79 -2.06 -18.34
C ASP A 236 -37.91 -2.24 -17.29
N ARG A 237 -37.69 -3.16 -16.34
CA ARG A 237 -38.59 -3.45 -15.21
C ARG A 237 -37.82 -3.83 -13.95
N ASP A 238 -38.52 -3.85 -12.83
CA ASP A 238 -37.98 -4.27 -11.54
C ASP A 238 -37.68 -5.76 -11.52
N ILE A 239 -36.62 -6.13 -10.80
CA ILE A 239 -36.11 -7.49 -10.72
C ILE A 239 -36.45 -8.07 -9.36
N ALA A 240 -37.35 -9.05 -9.37
CA ALA A 240 -37.73 -9.78 -8.16
C ALA A 240 -36.64 -10.77 -7.71
N GLN A 241 -35.94 -11.39 -8.67
CA GLN A 241 -34.84 -12.31 -8.41
C GLN A 241 -33.78 -12.15 -9.50
N PRO A 242 -32.48 -12.05 -9.15
CA PRO A 242 -31.43 -11.94 -10.14
C PRO A 242 -31.44 -13.17 -11.06
N PRO A 243 -31.31 -12.98 -12.39
CA PRO A 243 -31.29 -14.08 -13.33
C PRO A 243 -30.04 -14.94 -13.10
N ASP A 244 -30.23 -16.26 -13.09
CA ASP A 244 -29.14 -17.22 -13.05
C ASP A 244 -28.97 -17.82 -14.46
N ALA A 245 -27.90 -17.44 -15.14
CA ALA A 245 -27.61 -17.91 -16.49
C ALA A 245 -26.15 -18.37 -16.57
N ALA A 246 -25.90 -19.38 -17.41
CA ALA A 246 -24.60 -20.01 -17.59
C ALA A 246 -23.39 -19.07 -17.79
N PRO A 247 -23.48 -17.90 -18.48
CA PRO A 247 -22.33 -17.01 -18.63
C PRO A 247 -22.03 -16.15 -17.39
N PHE A 248 -22.85 -16.18 -16.35
CA PHE A 248 -22.70 -15.33 -15.18
C PHE A 248 -21.92 -16.07 -14.08
N GLU A 249 -20.80 -15.50 -13.63
CA GLU A 249 -20.06 -16.03 -12.48
C GLU A 249 -20.67 -15.52 -11.17
N LYS A 250 -21.18 -14.28 -11.17
CA LYS A 250 -21.88 -13.65 -10.04
C LYS A 250 -22.86 -12.60 -10.57
N VAL A 251 -24.03 -12.49 -9.92
CA VAL A 251 -25.02 -11.45 -10.21
C VAL A 251 -25.42 -10.77 -8.92
N GLU A 252 -25.31 -9.44 -8.87
CA GLU A 252 -25.71 -8.62 -7.74
C GLU A 252 -26.79 -7.63 -8.18
N LEU A 253 -27.87 -7.55 -7.40
CA LEU A 253 -28.94 -6.59 -7.63
C LEU A 253 -28.65 -5.30 -6.84
N LYS A 254 -28.38 -4.19 -7.55
CA LYS A 254 -28.12 -2.86 -6.99
C LYS A 254 -29.37 -1.98 -7.08
N GLY A 255 -30.27 -2.09 -6.11
CA GLY A 255 -31.57 -1.41 -6.14
C GLY A 255 -32.62 -2.26 -6.87
N GLU A 256 -33.64 -1.65 -7.47
CA GLU A 256 -34.77 -2.43 -8.03
C GLU A 256 -34.54 -2.87 -9.48
N ARG A 257 -33.67 -2.18 -10.23
CA ARG A 257 -33.56 -2.32 -11.70
C ARG A 257 -32.12 -2.39 -12.23
N VAL A 258 -31.12 -2.48 -11.37
CA VAL A 258 -29.71 -2.49 -11.80
C VAL A 258 -29.09 -3.82 -11.43
N LEU A 259 -28.60 -4.56 -12.43
CA LEU A 259 -27.83 -5.77 -12.25
C LEU A 259 -26.35 -5.48 -12.45
N ALA A 260 -25.51 -5.83 -11.50
CA ALA A 260 -24.07 -5.95 -11.69
C ALA A 260 -23.74 -7.42 -11.96
N ILE A 261 -23.29 -7.74 -13.16
CA ILE A 261 -23.03 -9.12 -13.61
C ILE A 261 -21.54 -9.30 -13.85
N THR A 262 -20.94 -10.17 -13.06
CA THR A 262 -19.55 -10.60 -13.21
C THR A 262 -19.46 -11.74 -14.22
N TYR A 263 -18.56 -11.60 -15.20
CA TYR A 263 -18.27 -12.62 -16.19
C TYR A 263 -16.76 -12.74 -16.44
N ARG A 264 -16.34 -13.90 -16.94
CA ARG A 264 -14.95 -14.19 -17.27
C ARG A 264 -14.61 -13.83 -18.72
N LYS A 265 -13.63 -12.94 -18.92
CA LYS A 265 -13.15 -12.43 -20.21
C LYS A 265 -12.66 -13.53 -21.15
N ASP A 266 -12.17 -14.65 -20.61
CA ASP A 266 -11.66 -15.78 -21.37
C ASP A 266 -12.75 -16.76 -21.84
N LYS A 267 -13.95 -16.69 -21.25
CA LYS A 267 -15.08 -17.54 -21.62
C LYS A 267 -16.10 -16.82 -22.50
N VAL A 268 -16.44 -15.58 -22.15
CA VAL A 268 -17.53 -14.81 -22.77
C VAL A 268 -17.19 -13.32 -22.81
N ASN A 269 -17.90 -12.58 -23.65
CA ASN A 269 -17.79 -11.11 -23.73
C ASN A 269 -19.08 -10.43 -23.21
N ALA A 270 -19.03 -9.10 -23.07
CA ALA A 270 -20.19 -8.32 -22.62
C ALA A 270 -21.43 -8.53 -23.50
N GLY A 271 -21.27 -8.73 -24.81
CA GLY A 271 -22.38 -9.02 -25.73
C GLY A 271 -23.08 -10.34 -25.41
N ASP A 272 -22.34 -11.38 -25.05
CA ASP A 272 -22.92 -12.68 -24.66
C ASP A 272 -23.74 -12.57 -23.36
N VAL A 273 -23.27 -11.74 -22.42
CA VAL A 273 -23.98 -11.42 -21.17
C VAL A 273 -25.29 -10.69 -21.46
N LEU A 274 -25.26 -9.64 -22.28
CA LEU A 274 -26.46 -8.88 -22.67
C LEU A 274 -27.45 -9.77 -23.43
N ALA A 275 -26.97 -10.63 -24.32
CA ALA A 275 -27.81 -11.59 -25.04
C ALA A 275 -28.46 -12.62 -24.10
N ALA A 276 -27.78 -13.02 -23.02
CA ALA A 276 -28.36 -13.89 -22.00
C ALA A 276 -29.50 -13.20 -21.24
N LEU A 277 -29.33 -11.93 -20.85
CA LEU A 277 -30.41 -11.16 -20.20
C LEU A 277 -31.63 -10.98 -21.11
N GLN A 278 -31.42 -10.70 -22.39
CA GLN A 278 -32.51 -10.58 -23.36
C GLN A 278 -33.26 -11.91 -23.54
N ARG A 279 -32.56 -13.05 -23.47
CA ARG A 279 -33.19 -14.39 -23.51
C ARG A 279 -34.07 -14.67 -22.30
N GLU A 280 -33.73 -14.13 -21.14
CA GLU A 280 -34.58 -14.13 -19.93
C GLU A 280 -35.75 -13.13 -20.02
N GLY A 281 -35.91 -12.43 -21.16
CA GLY A 281 -36.99 -11.48 -21.39
C GLY A 281 -36.82 -10.17 -20.63
N LEU A 282 -35.59 -9.81 -20.23
CA LEU A 282 -35.28 -8.51 -19.64
C LEU A 282 -34.90 -7.52 -20.75
N GLY A 283 -35.63 -6.40 -20.83
CA GLY A 283 -35.25 -5.29 -21.69
C GLY A 283 -34.09 -4.52 -21.08
N ILE A 284 -33.14 -4.11 -21.92
CA ILE A 284 -31.93 -3.41 -21.50
C ILE A 284 -32.10 -1.93 -21.83
N VAL A 285 -32.09 -1.08 -20.80
CA VAL A 285 -32.26 0.37 -20.90
C VAL A 285 -30.92 1.07 -21.03
N ASP A 286 -29.96 0.67 -20.20
CA ASP A 286 -28.62 1.25 -20.17
C ASP A 286 -27.58 0.19 -19.80
N VAL A 287 -26.34 0.39 -20.23
CA VAL A 287 -25.22 -0.53 -20.01
C VAL A 287 -23.97 0.25 -19.69
N SER A 288 -23.32 -0.08 -18.58
CA SER A 288 -21.97 0.37 -18.27
C SER A 288 -21.07 -0.83 -17.99
N THR A 289 -19.78 -0.71 -18.29
CA THR A 289 -18.79 -1.76 -17.98
C THR A 289 -17.80 -1.25 -16.96
N ARG A 290 -17.61 -2.01 -15.88
CA ARG A 290 -16.55 -1.78 -14.91
C ARG A 290 -15.44 -2.81 -15.12
N GLU A 291 -14.19 -2.33 -15.09
CA GLU A 291 -13.07 -3.25 -14.99
C GLU A 291 -13.02 -3.85 -13.58
N ALA A 292 -12.49 -5.06 -13.47
CA ALA A 292 -12.16 -5.61 -12.17
C ALA A 292 -11.07 -4.75 -11.51
N ASP A 293 -11.10 -4.73 -10.19
CA ASP A 293 -10.19 -3.92 -9.38
C ASP A 293 -9.06 -4.77 -8.81
N LEU A 294 -8.13 -4.10 -8.11
CA LEU A 294 -7.03 -4.79 -7.45
C LEU A 294 -7.50 -5.80 -6.38
N GLU A 295 -8.71 -5.65 -5.85
CA GLU A 295 -9.30 -6.55 -4.85
C GLU A 295 -9.59 -7.93 -5.43
N ASP A 296 -10.20 -7.99 -6.61
CA ASP A 296 -10.46 -9.24 -7.30
C ASP A 296 -9.17 -10.03 -7.57
N VAL A 297 -8.12 -9.35 -8.03
CA VAL A 297 -6.80 -9.96 -8.31
C VAL A 297 -6.15 -10.48 -7.03
N PHE A 298 -6.17 -9.66 -5.98
CA PHE A 298 -5.59 -10.02 -4.69
C PHE A 298 -6.24 -11.27 -4.09
N LEU A 299 -7.57 -11.37 -4.13
CA LEU A 299 -8.30 -12.53 -3.64
C LEU A 299 -7.97 -13.80 -4.44
N ASN A 300 -7.87 -13.68 -5.76
CA ASN A 300 -7.54 -14.82 -6.63
C ASN A 300 -6.12 -15.36 -6.38
N LEU A 301 -5.13 -14.46 -6.30
CA LEU A 301 -3.73 -14.84 -6.06
C LEU A 301 -3.52 -15.43 -4.66
N THR A 302 -4.15 -14.87 -3.63
CA THR A 302 -4.00 -15.36 -2.26
C THR A 302 -4.73 -16.68 -2.00
N ARG A 303 -5.89 -16.91 -2.63
CA ARG A 303 -6.62 -18.19 -2.54
C ARG A 303 -5.92 -19.34 -3.24
N ALA A 304 -5.37 -19.11 -4.44
CA ALA A 304 -4.68 -20.15 -5.21
C ALA A 304 -3.51 -20.77 -4.43
N THR A 305 -2.84 -19.98 -3.59
CA THR A 305 -1.74 -20.45 -2.75
C THR A 305 -2.16 -21.11 -1.43
N GLY A 306 -3.43 -20.99 -1.03
CA GLY A 306 -3.95 -21.55 0.23
C GLY A 306 -4.42 -23.00 0.14
N THR A 307 -4.52 -23.56 -1.08
CA THR A 307 -5.00 -24.93 -1.34
C THR A 307 -3.93 -26.02 -1.29
N ASP A 308 -2.66 -25.68 -1.01
CA ASP A 308 -1.54 -26.63 -0.92
C ASP A 308 -1.13 -26.95 0.54
N GLY A 309 -2.08 -26.88 1.48
CA GLY A 309 -1.87 -27.14 2.92
C GLY A 309 -2.64 -28.35 3.44
#